data_AF-A0A2A6JP93-F1
#
_entry.id   AF-A0A2A6JP93-F1
#
_cell.length_a   1.000
_cell.length_b   1.000
_cell.length_c   1.000
_cell.angle_alpha   90.00
_cell.angle_beta   90.00
_cell.angle_gamma   90.00
#
_symmetry.space_group_name_H-M   'P 1'
#
loop_
_entity.id
_entity.type
_entity.pdbx_description
1 polymer ?
#
loop_
_entity_poly.entity_id
_entity_poly.type
_entity_poly.pdbx_seq_one_letter_code
_entity_poly.pdbx_strand_id
1 'polypeptide(L)'
;MWGLGMPGWKGIFADFTSWEGWAHFKLEYPAAATPNNIFGLAEYLAALAMFLVILTTSDYRYRYRLSLTRINLQRAGFWVTALIGASLLLVDIWFANGLPVPKLFSNQADLKAALGAAFMALLLRVFHVALISPPVFNRWNAKRFFSVHYSLIHEGNAEKLIIVAEELRRSAGRLVSSASKIGKTPDSKVSDDSKFAYNFLLLIGDMRFCRLVVDKVPSLPLVLFDEFQKHPRADLPVFQFARNIGQQFILNLSSSYYQEDSGYYSGLLGYDQPVTRAVFGNYRFIEQCAESGASPLEVDLHGELTGEQTQGACRAGLAFLKGYLEATKGRRHSHSYALHRLLAALGHTAGGVHVLDGKTDYYEHPSYHRLKAVTDFVHKAISLIDEHADPPESIKPHERWHDVYDGIADLIIEVVMAVSSVKSPDGTAWAIQHNAVWGQIFGFSDSRASRVIRKKVSRLLYNEIRRMDEWPNFKGARALGFCLLVLGLSPINRRRGYRKEDSPLQALAARWASKNYVRLLRDHPEVAAACLMGCVAYDNVGHRFVKTFADHTRKEPQKEYLKVAQPPRKSPKAARRAQPRQIG
;
A
#
# COMPACT_ATOMS: atom_id res chain seq x y z
N MET A 1 -3.63 -80.10 -11.04
CA MET A 1 -2.24 -80.13 -11.53
C MET A 1 -1.53 -78.91 -10.98
N TRP A 2 -0.63 -79.16 -10.03
CA TRP A 2 0.19 -78.19 -9.31
C TRP A 2 1.36 -77.68 -10.17
N GLY A 3 1.89 -76.51 -9.81
CA GLY A 3 3.34 -76.26 -9.90
C GLY A 3 3.82 -75.04 -10.67
N LEU A 4 3.34 -73.82 -10.36
CA LEU A 4 4.10 -72.60 -10.67
C LEU A 4 5.22 -72.47 -9.61
N GLY A 5 6.42 -72.92 -9.97
CA GLY A 5 7.61 -72.87 -9.12
C GLY A 5 8.04 -71.43 -8.83
N MET A 6 8.13 -71.10 -7.54
CA MET A 6 8.79 -69.88 -7.07
C MET A 6 10.24 -69.84 -7.56
N PRO A 7 10.78 -68.68 -7.97
CA PRO A 7 12.21 -68.50 -8.14
C PRO A 7 12.92 -68.89 -6.84
N GLY A 8 13.87 -69.82 -6.95
CA GLY A 8 14.53 -70.42 -5.80
C GLY A 8 15.29 -69.37 -4.98
N TRP A 9 14.80 -69.12 -3.77
CA TRP A 9 15.49 -68.35 -2.74
C TRP A 9 16.93 -68.85 -2.50
N LYS A 10 17.23 -70.12 -2.82
CA LYS A 10 18.56 -70.72 -2.72
C LYS A 10 19.64 -70.07 -3.60
N GLY A 11 19.30 -69.52 -4.77
CA GLY A 11 20.28 -68.87 -5.65
C GLY A 11 20.77 -67.52 -5.11
N ILE A 12 19.85 -66.73 -4.57
CA ILE A 12 20.15 -65.41 -3.98
C ILE A 12 20.97 -65.56 -2.69
N PHE A 13 20.68 -66.58 -1.88
CA PHE A 13 21.49 -66.87 -0.69
C PHE A 13 22.85 -67.47 -1.01
N ALA A 14 23.00 -68.27 -2.08
CA ALA A 14 24.28 -68.83 -2.50
C ALA A 14 25.26 -67.72 -2.95
N ASP A 15 24.81 -66.80 -3.82
CA ASP A 15 25.62 -65.64 -4.25
C ASP A 15 25.92 -64.68 -3.09
N PHE A 16 25.00 -64.57 -2.11
CA PHE A 16 25.26 -63.79 -0.90
C PHE A 16 26.35 -64.43 -0.05
N THR A 17 26.41 -65.77 0.09
CA THR A 17 27.43 -66.45 0.91
C THR A 17 28.81 -66.59 0.26
N SER A 18 28.93 -66.48 -1.06
CA SER A 18 30.20 -66.56 -1.80
C SER A 18 30.83 -65.21 -2.14
N TRP A 19 30.31 -64.11 -1.58
CA TRP A 19 30.86 -62.78 -1.81
C TRP A 19 32.28 -62.67 -1.22
N GLU A 20 33.28 -62.37 -2.05
CA GLU A 20 34.68 -62.19 -1.59
C GLU A 20 34.83 -61.15 -0.46
N GLY A 21 33.86 -60.24 -0.32
CA GLY A 21 33.75 -59.29 0.79
C GLY A 21 33.69 -59.92 2.19
N TRP A 22 33.22 -61.17 2.34
CA TRP A 22 33.16 -61.87 3.64
C TRP A 22 34.54 -62.11 4.26
N ALA A 23 35.61 -62.17 3.44
CA ALA A 23 36.97 -62.31 3.94
C ALA A 23 37.40 -61.12 4.82
N HIS A 24 36.82 -59.93 4.62
CA HIS A 24 37.08 -58.73 5.43
C HIS A 24 36.32 -58.71 6.77
N PHE A 25 35.35 -59.61 6.96
CA PHE A 25 34.60 -59.77 8.21
C PHE A 25 35.14 -60.89 9.11
N LYS A 26 36.22 -61.59 8.70
CA LYS A 26 36.92 -62.52 9.60
C LYS A 26 37.46 -61.74 10.80
N LEU A 27 37.14 -62.25 11.99
CA LEU A 27 37.55 -61.69 13.27
C LEU A 27 39.04 -62.01 13.49
N GLU A 28 39.86 -60.96 13.62
CA GLU A 28 41.28 -61.06 13.98
C GLU A 28 41.49 -60.34 15.34
N TYR A 29 42.51 -60.74 16.10
CA TYR A 29 42.88 -60.01 17.32
C TYR A 29 43.53 -58.67 16.92
N PRO A 30 43.22 -57.57 17.63
CA PRO A 30 43.67 -56.24 17.25
C PRO A 30 45.20 -56.13 17.29
N ALA A 31 45.76 -55.36 16.35
CA ALA A 31 47.17 -54.99 16.38
C ALA A 31 47.48 -54.14 17.64
N ALA A 32 48.71 -54.24 18.17
CA ALA A 32 49.13 -53.50 19.36
C ALA A 32 48.87 -51.99 19.19
N ALA A 33 48.30 -51.36 20.23
CA ALA A 33 47.93 -49.95 20.21
C ALA A 33 49.13 -49.07 19.80
N THR A 34 49.03 -48.41 18.64
CA THR A 34 50.06 -47.49 18.18
C THR A 34 50.00 -46.18 18.97
N PRO A 35 51.12 -45.65 19.48
CA PRO A 35 51.14 -44.46 20.34
C PRO A 35 50.76 -43.15 19.63
N ASN A 36 50.69 -43.13 18.29
CA ASN A 36 50.33 -41.94 17.51
C ASN A 36 48.81 -41.89 17.23
N ASN A 37 48.05 -41.20 18.08
CA ASN A 37 46.65 -40.88 17.83
C ASN A 37 46.54 -39.65 16.92
N ILE A 38 45.90 -39.79 15.76
CA ILE A 38 45.60 -38.67 14.84
C ILE A 38 44.38 -37.87 15.34
N PHE A 39 43.40 -38.55 15.95
CA PHE A 39 42.18 -37.93 16.49
C PHE A 39 41.62 -38.78 17.64
N GLY A 40 41.57 -38.24 18.85
CA GLY A 40 41.08 -38.94 20.04
C GLY A 40 39.91 -38.23 20.71
N LEU A 41 39.51 -38.75 21.88
CA LEU A 41 38.41 -38.18 22.66
C LEU A 41 38.73 -36.75 23.12
N ALA A 42 39.98 -36.46 23.49
CA ALA A 42 40.40 -35.14 23.95
C ALA A 42 40.26 -34.09 22.84
N GLU A 43 40.73 -34.40 21.63
CA GLU A 43 40.62 -33.52 20.46
C GLU A 43 39.15 -33.33 20.05
N TYR A 44 38.35 -34.40 20.08
CA TYR A 44 36.92 -34.33 19.83
C TYR A 44 36.20 -33.41 20.83
N LEU A 45 36.46 -33.56 22.13
CA LEU A 45 35.84 -32.73 23.18
C LEU A 45 36.28 -31.27 23.07
N ALA A 46 37.56 -31.01 22.78
CA ALA A 46 38.06 -29.66 22.56
C ALA A 46 37.39 -28.99 21.35
N ALA A 47 37.29 -29.71 20.22
CA ALA A 47 36.65 -29.20 19.02
C ALA A 47 35.14 -28.99 19.19
N LEU A 48 34.45 -29.91 19.88
CA LEU A 48 33.03 -29.79 20.19
C LEU A 48 32.78 -28.59 21.13
N ALA A 49 33.61 -28.40 22.16
CA ALA A 49 33.51 -27.28 23.07
C ALA A 49 33.67 -25.94 22.33
N MET A 50 34.70 -25.81 21.49
CA MET A 50 34.90 -24.62 20.65
C MET A 50 33.71 -24.37 19.72
N PHE A 51 33.20 -25.42 19.08
CA PHE A 51 32.02 -25.30 18.21
C PHE A 51 30.77 -24.86 18.97
N LEU A 52 30.53 -25.38 20.17
CA LEU A 52 29.41 -24.97 21.02
C LEU A 52 29.56 -23.52 21.49
N VAL A 53 30.77 -23.08 21.85
CA VAL A 53 31.05 -21.67 22.17
C VAL A 53 30.74 -20.79 20.97
N ILE A 54 31.21 -21.15 19.77
CA ILE A 54 30.93 -20.39 18.55
C ILE A 54 29.41 -20.33 18.28
N LEU A 55 28.69 -21.45 18.39
CA LEU A 55 27.25 -21.47 18.16
C LEU A 55 26.45 -20.69 19.22
N THR A 56 26.94 -20.64 20.46
CA THR A 56 26.28 -19.95 21.58
C THR A 56 26.53 -18.43 21.56
N THR A 57 27.70 -17.99 21.11
CA THR A 57 28.06 -16.57 20.99
C THR A 57 27.72 -15.95 19.63
N SER A 58 27.51 -16.77 18.60
CA SER A 58 27.23 -16.29 17.26
C SER A 58 25.82 -15.67 17.10
N ASP A 59 25.74 -14.73 16.15
CA ASP A 59 24.53 -14.03 15.74
C ASP A 59 23.35 -15.00 15.46
N TYR A 60 22.15 -14.61 15.87
CA TYR A 60 20.90 -15.34 15.63
C TYR A 60 20.73 -15.73 14.16
N ARG A 61 21.24 -14.92 13.22
CA ARG A 61 21.24 -15.19 11.78
C ARG A 61 21.74 -16.59 11.43
N TYR A 62 22.77 -17.09 12.10
CA TYR A 62 23.32 -18.42 11.83
C TYR A 62 22.40 -19.54 12.29
N ARG A 63 21.84 -19.42 13.50
CA ARG A 63 20.87 -20.38 14.04
C ARG A 63 19.61 -20.43 13.17
N TYR A 64 19.18 -19.26 12.71
CA TYR A 64 18.07 -19.14 11.78
C TYR A 64 18.35 -19.87 10.46
N ARG A 65 19.48 -19.62 9.79
CA ARG A 65 19.86 -20.34 8.55
C ARG A 65 19.88 -21.86 8.75
N LEU A 66 20.41 -22.35 9.88
CA LEU A 66 20.42 -23.80 10.17
C LEU A 66 19.02 -24.39 10.34
N SER A 67 18.06 -23.62 10.88
CA SER A 67 16.68 -24.06 11.07
C SER A 67 15.89 -24.29 9.77
N LEU A 68 16.29 -23.64 8.68
CA LEU A 68 15.59 -23.67 7.37
C LEU A 68 16.04 -24.82 6.46
N THR A 69 17.01 -25.61 6.89
CA THR A 69 17.53 -26.76 6.13
C THR A 69 16.51 -27.89 6.02
N ARG A 70 16.62 -28.73 4.98
CA ARG A 70 15.73 -29.89 4.75
C ARG A 70 15.68 -30.80 5.97
N ILE A 71 16.85 -31.19 6.47
CA ILE A 71 17.01 -32.02 7.67
C ILE A 71 17.27 -31.07 8.84
N ASN A 72 16.77 -31.36 10.04
CA ASN A 72 17.09 -30.53 11.20
C ASN A 72 18.54 -30.67 11.58
N LEU A 73 19.41 -29.83 11.00
CA LEU A 73 20.85 -29.90 11.21
C LEU A 73 21.23 -29.68 12.68
N GLN A 74 20.40 -29.02 13.49
CA GLN A 74 20.61 -28.92 14.94
C GLN A 74 20.34 -30.26 15.63
N ARG A 75 19.19 -30.89 15.36
CA ARG A 75 18.86 -32.20 15.97
C ARG A 75 19.71 -33.34 15.41
N ALA A 76 19.87 -33.39 14.09
CA ALA A 76 20.71 -34.37 13.41
C ALA A 76 22.18 -34.17 13.79
N GLY A 77 22.65 -32.92 13.84
CA GLY A 77 23.99 -32.58 14.32
C GLY A 77 24.20 -33.12 15.73
N PHE A 78 23.30 -32.83 16.67
CA PHE A 78 23.37 -33.34 18.04
C PHE A 78 23.50 -34.88 18.10
N TRP A 79 22.64 -35.61 17.40
CA TRP A 79 22.69 -37.08 17.40
C TRP A 79 23.94 -37.63 16.73
N VAL A 80 24.38 -37.05 15.61
CA VAL A 80 25.61 -37.47 14.94
C VAL A 80 26.82 -37.18 15.81
N THR A 81 26.90 -36.00 16.44
CA THR A 81 27.98 -35.68 17.37
C THR A 81 27.99 -36.65 18.55
N ALA A 82 26.85 -36.93 19.18
CA ALA A 82 26.75 -37.86 20.30
C ALA A 82 27.18 -39.28 19.92
N LEU A 83 26.77 -39.73 18.73
CA LEU A 83 27.12 -41.05 18.20
C LEU A 83 28.62 -41.16 17.90
N ILE A 84 29.25 -40.10 17.36
CA ILE A 84 30.71 -40.06 17.14
C ILE A 84 31.45 -40.13 18.48
N GLY A 85 31.03 -39.36 19.49
CA GLY A 85 31.65 -39.37 20.82
C GLY A 85 31.53 -40.74 21.52
N ALA A 86 30.34 -41.35 21.46
CA ALA A 86 30.12 -42.70 21.99
C ALA A 86 30.94 -43.76 21.21
N SER A 87 31.05 -43.62 19.89
CA SER A 87 31.85 -44.53 19.06
C SER A 87 33.34 -44.43 19.40
N LEU A 88 33.87 -43.22 19.65
CA LEU A 88 35.26 -43.04 20.08
C LEU A 88 35.53 -43.75 21.42
N LEU A 89 34.63 -43.61 22.39
CA LEU A 89 34.73 -44.32 23.68
C LEU A 89 34.66 -45.83 23.51
N LEU A 90 33.73 -46.32 22.69
CA LEU A 90 33.59 -47.75 22.42
C LEU A 90 34.85 -48.31 21.76
N VAL A 91 35.44 -47.59 20.82
CA VAL A 91 36.69 -47.99 20.16
C VAL A 91 37.83 -48.08 21.17
N ASP A 92 37.98 -47.09 22.05
CA ASP A 92 39.02 -47.13 23.09
C ASP A 92 38.83 -48.32 24.05
N ILE A 93 37.60 -48.59 24.49
CA ILE A 93 37.28 -49.73 25.36
C ILE A 93 37.49 -51.07 24.63
N TRP A 94 37.12 -51.15 23.35
CA TRP A 94 37.19 -52.37 22.55
C TRP A 94 38.63 -52.82 22.31
N PHE A 95 39.50 -51.87 21.94
CA PHE A 95 40.91 -52.13 21.72
C PHE A 95 41.69 -52.32 23.04
N ALA A 96 41.33 -51.59 24.12
CA ALA A 96 41.95 -51.78 25.43
C ALA A 96 41.70 -53.19 26.01
N ASN A 97 40.53 -53.78 25.74
CA ASN A 97 40.17 -55.13 26.21
C ASN A 97 40.58 -56.25 25.24
N GLY A 98 41.23 -55.93 24.11
CA GLY A 98 41.70 -56.93 23.14
C GLY A 98 40.58 -57.75 22.50
N LEU A 99 39.38 -57.19 22.36
CA LEU A 99 38.22 -57.90 21.78
C LEU A 99 38.43 -58.15 20.28
N PRO A 100 37.88 -59.25 19.72
CA PRO A 100 38.04 -59.57 18.31
C PRO A 100 37.41 -58.50 17.40
N VAL A 101 38.12 -58.10 16.35
CA VAL A 101 37.71 -57.02 15.43
C VAL A 101 37.68 -57.57 13.99
N PRO A 102 36.69 -57.19 13.15
CA PRO A 102 36.74 -57.52 11.73
C PRO A 102 38.01 -56.96 11.08
N LYS A 103 38.64 -57.72 10.18
CA LYS A 103 39.89 -57.34 9.51
C LYS A 103 39.91 -55.92 8.94
N LEU A 104 38.77 -55.45 8.41
CA LEU A 104 38.59 -54.09 7.87
C LEU A 104 38.80 -52.96 8.91
N PHE A 105 38.62 -53.28 10.20
CA PHE A 105 38.70 -52.35 11.33
C PHE A 105 39.89 -52.64 12.25
N SER A 106 40.84 -53.46 11.79
CA SER A 106 41.96 -53.96 12.60
C SER A 106 42.91 -52.86 13.11
N ASN A 107 42.93 -51.69 12.46
CA ASN A 107 43.76 -50.55 12.86
C ASN A 107 42.94 -49.48 13.61
N GLN A 108 43.26 -49.29 14.89
CA GLN A 108 42.61 -48.29 15.75
C GLN A 108 42.77 -46.86 15.22
N ALA A 109 43.94 -46.52 14.65
CA ALA A 109 44.22 -45.18 14.14
C ALA A 109 43.35 -44.82 12.93
N ASP A 110 43.13 -45.78 12.02
CA ASP A 110 42.33 -45.57 10.81
C ASP A 110 40.84 -45.36 11.15
N LEU A 111 40.32 -46.12 12.12
CA LEU A 111 38.93 -45.99 12.57
C LEU A 111 38.70 -44.65 13.27
N LYS A 112 39.63 -44.24 14.14
CA LYS A 112 39.61 -42.90 14.76
C LYS A 112 39.75 -41.78 13.74
N ALA A 113 40.62 -41.93 12.75
CA ALA A 113 40.77 -40.96 11.66
C ALA A 113 39.49 -40.85 10.82
N ALA A 114 38.82 -41.96 10.53
CA ALA A 114 37.53 -41.96 9.82
C ALA A 114 36.43 -41.24 10.61
N LEU A 115 36.35 -41.46 11.92
CA LEU A 115 35.42 -40.74 12.82
C LEU A 115 35.75 -39.23 12.88
N GLY A 116 37.03 -38.87 12.96
CA GLY A 116 37.49 -37.49 12.90
C GLY A 116 37.16 -36.81 11.56
N ALA A 117 37.36 -37.50 10.44
CA ALA A 117 36.99 -37.01 9.11
C ALA A 117 35.47 -36.81 8.98
N ALA A 118 34.66 -37.72 9.49
CA ALA A 118 33.19 -37.59 9.51
C ALA A 118 32.74 -36.39 10.36
N PHE A 119 33.36 -36.18 11.53
CA PHE A 119 33.11 -35.02 12.38
C PHE A 119 33.50 -33.71 11.69
N MET A 120 34.68 -33.67 11.05
CA MET A 120 35.14 -32.53 10.27
C MET A 120 34.18 -32.21 9.11
N ALA A 121 33.73 -33.24 8.37
CA ALA A 121 32.76 -33.07 7.29
C ALA A 121 31.42 -32.51 7.80
N LEU A 122 30.96 -32.92 8.98
CA LEU A 122 29.78 -32.36 9.63
C LEU A 122 29.97 -30.87 9.96
N LEU A 123 31.10 -30.51 10.56
CA LEU A 123 31.41 -29.11 10.88
C LEU A 123 31.50 -28.26 9.62
N LEU A 124 32.23 -28.71 8.61
CA LEU A 124 32.32 -28.02 7.32
C LEU A 124 30.94 -27.86 6.67
N ARG A 125 30.06 -28.87 6.78
CA ARG A 125 28.68 -28.76 6.28
C ARG A 125 27.88 -27.71 7.04
N VAL A 126 28.01 -27.63 8.37
CA VAL A 126 27.37 -26.59 9.19
C VAL A 126 27.90 -25.22 8.80
N PHE A 127 29.21 -25.02 8.74
CA PHE A 127 29.83 -23.76 8.35
C PHE A 127 29.44 -23.34 6.94
N HIS A 128 29.42 -24.27 5.99
CA HIS A 128 29.01 -24.00 4.63
C HIS A 128 27.56 -23.49 4.56
N VAL A 129 26.63 -24.09 5.31
CA VAL A 129 25.23 -23.63 5.35
C VAL A 129 25.08 -22.33 6.14
N ALA A 130 25.76 -22.21 7.27
CA ALA A 130 25.65 -21.06 8.16
C ALA A 130 26.27 -19.81 7.54
N LEU A 131 27.43 -19.92 6.88
CA LEU A 131 28.22 -18.77 6.41
C LEU A 131 28.13 -18.57 4.89
N ILE A 132 28.27 -19.63 4.09
CA ILE A 132 28.56 -19.53 2.65
C ILE A 132 27.28 -19.59 1.79
N SER A 133 26.46 -20.63 1.97
CA SER A 133 25.31 -20.94 1.12
C SER A 133 24.05 -21.10 1.97
N PRO A 134 23.38 -19.97 2.31
CA PRO A 134 22.16 -19.98 3.09
C PRO A 134 21.04 -20.73 2.35
N PRO A 135 20.16 -21.44 3.07
CA PRO A 135 19.09 -22.20 2.44
C PRO A 135 18.05 -21.27 1.83
N VAL A 136 17.75 -21.53 0.55
CA VAL A 136 16.69 -20.87 -0.20
C VAL A 136 15.46 -21.76 -0.23
N PHE A 137 14.27 -21.16 -0.25
CA PHE A 137 13.00 -21.87 -0.43
C PHE A 137 13.06 -22.87 -1.61
N ASN A 138 12.61 -24.11 -1.36
CA ASN A 138 12.51 -25.18 -2.35
C ASN A 138 11.51 -26.26 -1.88
N ARG A 139 11.16 -27.18 -2.78
CA ARG A 139 10.22 -28.29 -2.50
C ARG A 139 10.56 -29.14 -1.27
N TRP A 140 11.85 -29.29 -0.95
CA TRP A 140 12.31 -30.17 0.13
C TRP A 140 12.30 -29.50 1.51
N ASN A 141 12.35 -28.17 1.56
CA ASN A 141 12.27 -27.43 2.82
C ASN A 141 10.97 -26.62 2.99
N ALA A 142 10.06 -26.61 2.01
CA ALA A 142 8.87 -25.77 2.00
C ALA A 142 8.05 -25.79 3.30
N LYS A 143 7.67 -26.98 3.80
CA LYS A 143 6.92 -27.14 5.06
C LYS A 143 7.64 -26.50 6.25
N ARG A 144 8.94 -26.74 6.33
CA ARG A 144 9.76 -26.28 7.46
C ARG A 144 10.09 -24.80 7.38
N PHE A 145 10.35 -24.33 6.16
CA PHE A 145 10.51 -22.92 5.86
C PHE A 145 9.27 -22.16 6.33
N PHE A 146 8.08 -22.60 5.94
CA PHE A 146 6.82 -22.01 6.39
C PHE A 146 6.66 -22.09 7.93
N SER A 147 6.83 -23.25 8.55
CA SER A 147 6.60 -23.41 9.99
C SER A 147 7.51 -22.53 10.85
N VAL A 148 8.79 -22.38 10.45
CA VAL A 148 9.74 -21.51 11.16
C VAL A 148 9.31 -20.06 11.06
N HIS A 149 8.99 -19.57 9.85
CA HIS A 149 8.57 -18.18 9.67
C HIS A 149 7.23 -17.90 10.35
N TYR A 150 6.29 -18.84 10.31
CA TYR A 150 5.02 -18.74 11.01
C TYR A 150 5.25 -18.54 12.51
N SER A 151 6.10 -19.35 13.13
CA SER A 151 6.43 -19.20 14.55
C SER A 151 7.11 -17.86 14.86
N LEU A 152 8.03 -17.39 14.02
CA LEU A 152 8.77 -16.15 14.27
C LEU A 152 7.92 -14.89 14.07
N ILE A 153 7.08 -14.86 13.04
CA ILE A 153 6.14 -13.77 12.80
C ILE A 153 5.08 -13.74 13.90
N HIS A 154 4.63 -14.90 14.37
CA HIS A 154 3.70 -14.99 15.49
C HIS A 154 4.35 -14.54 16.81
N GLU A 155 5.60 -14.92 17.07
CA GLU A 155 6.39 -14.49 18.25
C GLU A 155 6.56 -12.97 18.28
N GLY A 156 6.76 -12.33 17.12
CA GLY A 156 6.79 -10.86 17.02
C GLY A 156 8.06 -10.19 17.55
N ASN A 157 9.13 -10.94 17.81
CA ASN A 157 10.41 -10.37 18.25
C ASN A 157 11.08 -9.56 17.12
N ALA A 158 11.24 -8.25 17.32
CA ALA A 158 11.71 -7.34 16.29
C ALA A 158 13.12 -7.67 15.76
N GLU A 159 14.09 -7.91 16.64
CA GLU A 159 15.49 -8.20 16.25
C GLU A 159 15.58 -9.45 15.37
N LYS A 160 14.86 -10.52 15.78
CA LYS A 160 14.80 -11.75 14.99
C LYS A 160 14.12 -11.52 13.63
N LEU A 161 13.06 -10.72 13.59
CA LEU A 161 12.31 -10.45 12.36
C LEU A 161 13.09 -9.61 11.35
N ILE A 162 13.95 -8.70 11.79
CA ILE A 162 14.84 -7.94 10.91
C ILE A 162 15.75 -8.91 10.15
N ILE A 163 16.38 -9.83 10.88
CA ILE A 163 17.26 -10.85 10.30
C ILE A 163 16.50 -11.75 9.33
N VAL A 164 15.29 -12.18 9.70
CA VAL A 164 14.41 -12.98 8.82
C VAL A 164 14.08 -12.24 7.53
N ALA A 165 13.72 -10.95 7.63
CA ALA A 165 13.36 -10.12 6.48
C ALA A 165 14.55 -9.92 5.51
N GLU A 166 15.75 -9.70 6.03
CA GLU A 166 16.96 -9.57 5.20
C GLU A 166 17.27 -10.86 4.43
N GLU A 167 17.16 -12.01 5.10
CA GLU A 167 17.42 -13.32 4.49
C GLU A 167 16.33 -13.74 3.50
N LEU A 168 15.09 -13.33 3.73
CA LEU A 168 13.94 -13.66 2.90
C LEU A 168 14.11 -13.19 1.44
N ARG A 169 14.86 -12.10 1.22
CA ARG A 169 15.15 -11.55 -0.12
C ARG A 169 15.67 -12.61 -1.09
N ARG A 170 16.51 -13.53 -0.62
CA ARG A 170 17.09 -14.61 -1.44
C ARG A 170 16.06 -15.65 -1.90
N SER A 171 14.96 -15.78 -1.15
CA SER A 171 13.89 -16.74 -1.44
C SER A 171 12.70 -16.14 -2.17
N ALA A 172 12.62 -14.81 -2.31
CA ALA A 172 11.51 -14.10 -2.92
C ALA A 172 11.08 -14.69 -4.27
N GLY A 173 11.99 -14.76 -5.26
CA GLY A 173 11.63 -15.26 -6.59
C GLY A 173 11.17 -16.73 -6.62
N ARG A 174 11.74 -17.59 -5.76
CA ARG A 174 11.29 -18.99 -5.65
C ARG A 174 9.94 -19.13 -4.96
N LEU A 175 9.66 -18.28 -3.97
CA LEU A 175 8.35 -18.24 -3.31
C LEU A 175 7.27 -17.80 -4.30
N VAL A 176 7.48 -16.67 -4.98
CA VAL A 176 6.51 -16.12 -5.94
C VAL A 176 6.28 -17.08 -7.10
N SER A 177 7.34 -17.59 -7.72
CA SER A 177 7.20 -18.54 -8.83
C SER A 177 6.52 -19.85 -8.41
N SER A 178 6.74 -20.34 -7.19
CA SER A 178 6.06 -21.54 -6.68
C SER A 178 4.58 -21.27 -6.35
N ALA A 179 4.27 -20.14 -5.73
CA ALA A 179 2.90 -19.73 -5.44
C ALA A 179 2.09 -19.50 -6.73
N SER A 180 2.72 -18.94 -7.77
CA SER A 180 2.09 -18.65 -9.06
C SER A 180 1.52 -19.87 -9.79
N LYS A 181 1.91 -21.08 -9.39
CA LYS A 181 1.44 -22.33 -9.99
C LYS A 181 0.03 -22.71 -9.55
N ILE A 182 -0.44 -22.28 -8.37
CA ILE A 182 -1.73 -22.72 -7.81
C ILE A 182 -2.87 -22.44 -8.80
N GLY A 183 -3.02 -21.20 -9.27
CA GLY A 183 -4.09 -20.82 -10.21
C GLY A 183 -4.01 -21.48 -11.60
N LYS A 184 -2.92 -22.18 -11.93
CA LYS A 184 -2.73 -22.85 -13.23
C LYS A 184 -2.96 -24.36 -13.18
N THR A 185 -2.95 -24.96 -11.99
CA THR A 185 -3.09 -26.41 -11.81
C THR A 185 -4.44 -26.73 -11.17
N PRO A 186 -5.15 -27.78 -11.63
CA PRO A 186 -6.34 -28.27 -10.94
C PRO A 186 -6.00 -28.60 -9.48
N ASP A 187 -6.90 -28.31 -8.54
CA ASP A 187 -6.69 -28.45 -7.08
C ASP A 187 -6.16 -29.83 -6.66
N SER A 188 -6.54 -30.89 -7.40
CA SER A 188 -6.10 -32.27 -7.16
C SER A 188 -4.61 -32.53 -7.47
N LYS A 189 -3.91 -31.63 -8.17
CA LYS A 189 -2.50 -31.76 -8.59
C LYS A 189 -1.58 -30.66 -8.07
N VAL A 190 -2.07 -29.78 -7.21
CA VAL A 190 -1.24 -28.70 -6.63
C VAL A 190 -0.22 -29.30 -5.67
N SER A 191 1.06 -29.07 -5.96
CA SER A 191 2.15 -29.56 -5.12
C SER A 191 2.19 -28.85 -3.75
N ASP A 192 2.58 -29.56 -2.70
CA ASP A 192 2.59 -29.04 -1.34
C ASP A 192 3.47 -27.79 -1.18
N ASP A 193 4.58 -27.71 -1.92
CA ASP A 193 5.45 -26.55 -1.92
C ASP A 193 4.76 -25.28 -2.44
N SER A 194 3.92 -25.40 -3.47
CA SER A 194 3.10 -24.29 -3.95
C SER A 194 2.11 -23.83 -2.88
N LYS A 195 1.45 -24.75 -2.16
CA LYS A 195 0.53 -24.42 -1.06
C LYS A 195 1.24 -23.69 0.08
N PHE A 196 2.42 -24.17 0.50
CA PHE A 196 3.22 -23.49 1.51
C PHE A 196 3.71 -22.11 1.04
N ALA A 197 4.10 -21.96 -0.22
CA ALA A 197 4.50 -20.67 -0.78
C ALA A 197 3.33 -19.67 -0.81
N TYR A 198 2.13 -20.11 -1.19
CA TYR A 198 0.93 -19.28 -1.20
C TYR A 198 0.54 -18.82 0.20
N ASN A 199 0.49 -19.75 1.16
CA ASN A 199 0.24 -19.42 2.57
C ASN A 199 1.33 -18.53 3.16
N PHE A 200 2.57 -18.67 2.69
CA PHE A 200 3.66 -17.79 3.10
C PHE A 200 3.44 -16.35 2.63
N LEU A 201 2.99 -16.15 1.38
CA LEU A 201 2.67 -14.82 0.86
C LEU A 201 1.53 -14.14 1.64
N LEU A 202 0.56 -14.92 2.11
CA LEU A 202 -0.47 -14.43 3.06
C LEU A 202 0.14 -14.05 4.41
N LEU A 203 1.01 -14.90 4.96
CA LEU A 203 1.62 -14.71 6.27
C LEU A 203 2.45 -13.43 6.36
N ILE A 204 3.23 -13.11 5.31
CA ILE A 204 4.03 -11.87 5.30
C ILE A 204 3.17 -10.60 5.22
N GLY A 205 1.87 -10.74 4.94
CA GLY A 205 0.90 -9.66 5.02
C GLY A 205 0.57 -9.20 6.45
N ASP A 206 1.13 -9.81 7.51
CA ASP A 206 0.93 -9.33 8.89
C ASP A 206 1.42 -7.86 9.05
N MET A 207 0.56 -7.00 9.61
CA MET A 207 0.82 -5.56 9.72
C MET A 207 2.05 -5.24 10.58
N ARG A 208 2.32 -6.02 11.64
CA ARG A 208 3.49 -5.81 12.51
C ARG A 208 4.78 -6.14 11.76
N PHE A 209 4.74 -7.21 10.95
CA PHE A 209 5.86 -7.55 10.07
C PHE A 209 6.07 -6.48 9.00
N CYS A 210 5.02 -6.05 8.29
CA CYS A 210 5.12 -4.98 7.28
C CYS A 210 5.71 -3.68 7.84
N ARG A 211 5.30 -3.25 9.04
CA ARG A 211 5.84 -2.06 9.71
C ARG A 211 7.34 -2.18 9.93
N LEU A 212 7.77 -3.31 10.48
CA LEU A 212 9.19 -3.57 10.75
C LEU A 212 10.01 -3.60 9.46
N VAL A 213 9.46 -4.23 8.41
CA VAL A 213 10.11 -4.33 7.10
C VAL A 213 10.31 -2.95 6.48
N VAL A 214 9.29 -2.08 6.50
CA VAL A 214 9.42 -0.71 5.96
C VAL A 214 10.44 0.12 6.74
N ASP A 215 10.48 -0.03 8.07
CA ASP A 215 11.37 0.74 8.93
C ASP A 215 12.84 0.30 8.84
N LYS A 216 13.10 -1.02 8.79
CA LYS A 216 14.46 -1.57 8.92
C LYS A 216 15.00 -2.24 7.66
N VAL A 217 14.14 -2.77 6.80
CA VAL A 217 14.55 -3.58 5.63
C VAL A 217 13.74 -3.19 4.37
N PRO A 218 13.78 -1.91 3.93
CA PRO A 218 12.97 -1.43 2.79
C PRO A 218 13.35 -2.12 1.46
N SER A 219 14.52 -2.76 1.40
CA SER A 219 14.96 -3.54 0.24
C SER A 219 14.16 -4.83 0.00
N LEU A 220 13.50 -5.39 1.02
CA LEU A 220 12.69 -6.60 0.85
C LEU A 220 11.41 -6.36 0.03
N PRO A 221 10.59 -5.33 0.32
CA PRO A 221 9.46 -4.95 -0.50
C PRO A 221 9.86 -4.72 -1.96
N LEU A 222 10.95 -3.99 -2.23
CA LEU A 222 11.40 -3.72 -3.60
C LEU A 222 11.61 -5.02 -4.40
N VAL A 223 12.29 -6.01 -3.79
CA VAL A 223 12.52 -7.31 -4.42
C VAL A 223 11.21 -8.08 -4.59
N LEU A 224 10.33 -8.10 -3.59
CA LEU A 224 9.06 -8.82 -3.66
C LEU A 224 8.12 -8.22 -4.72
N PHE A 225 7.98 -6.89 -4.78
CA PHE A 225 7.17 -6.22 -5.77
C PHE A 225 7.69 -6.46 -7.19
N ASP A 226 9.01 -6.41 -7.41
CA ASP A 226 9.63 -6.78 -8.70
C ASP A 226 9.29 -8.24 -9.08
N GLU A 227 9.39 -9.17 -8.14
CA GLU A 227 9.04 -10.58 -8.37
C GLU A 227 7.53 -10.78 -8.64
N PHE A 228 6.65 -10.09 -7.93
CA PHE A 228 5.20 -10.15 -8.20
C PHE A 228 4.89 -9.65 -9.61
N GLN A 229 5.54 -8.56 -10.03
CA GLN A 229 5.34 -7.94 -11.35
C GLN A 229 5.82 -8.80 -12.51
N LYS A 230 6.76 -9.73 -12.29
CA LYS A 230 7.16 -10.75 -13.29
C LYS A 230 6.06 -11.79 -13.55
N HIS A 231 5.04 -11.88 -12.69
CA HIS A 231 3.96 -12.86 -12.77
C HIS A 231 2.55 -12.22 -12.84
N PRO A 232 2.27 -11.32 -13.79
CA PRO A 232 1.04 -10.47 -13.79
C PRO A 232 -0.28 -11.20 -14.07
N ARG A 233 -0.23 -12.47 -14.48
CA ARG A 233 -1.42 -13.30 -14.74
C ARG A 233 -1.64 -14.37 -13.67
N ALA A 234 -0.79 -14.40 -12.64
CA ALA A 234 -0.91 -15.35 -11.57
C ALA A 234 -1.87 -14.81 -10.50
N ASP A 235 -2.76 -15.67 -10.03
CA ASP A 235 -3.60 -15.39 -8.88
C ASP A 235 -2.76 -15.53 -7.59
N LEU A 236 -2.12 -14.43 -7.20
CA LEU A 236 -1.22 -14.34 -6.05
C LEU A 236 -1.94 -13.66 -4.88
N PRO A 237 -1.84 -14.16 -3.65
CA PRO A 237 -2.53 -13.61 -2.49
C PRO A 237 -1.74 -12.47 -1.86
N VAL A 238 -1.39 -11.47 -2.66
CA VAL A 238 -0.42 -10.43 -2.29
C VAL A 238 -1.06 -9.09 -1.99
N PHE A 239 -2.37 -8.93 -2.23
CA PHE A 239 -3.08 -7.66 -2.03
C PHE A 239 -2.95 -7.16 -0.58
N GLN A 240 -3.02 -8.05 0.42
CA GLN A 240 -2.90 -7.67 1.84
C GLN A 240 -1.49 -7.21 2.20
N PHE A 241 -0.46 -7.91 1.70
CA PHE A 241 0.93 -7.46 1.81
C PHE A 241 1.15 -6.11 1.12
N ALA A 242 0.64 -5.95 -0.10
CA ALA A 242 0.79 -4.72 -0.87
C ALA A 242 0.13 -3.53 -0.17
N ARG A 243 -1.12 -3.68 0.27
CA ARG A 243 -1.85 -2.68 1.08
C ARG A 243 -1.07 -2.30 2.32
N ASN A 244 -0.66 -3.27 3.13
CA ASN A 244 -0.01 -3.01 4.42
C ASN A 244 1.36 -2.36 4.23
N ILE A 245 2.16 -2.79 3.25
CA ILE A 245 3.43 -2.13 2.93
C ILE A 245 3.22 -0.70 2.44
N GLY A 246 2.28 -0.47 1.52
CA GLY A 246 1.97 0.86 1.00
C GLY A 246 1.52 1.81 2.12
N GLN A 247 0.63 1.34 3.00
CA GLN A 247 0.20 2.06 4.18
C GLN A 247 1.38 2.37 5.12
N GLN A 248 2.27 1.43 5.40
CA GLN A 248 3.42 1.68 6.28
C GLN A 248 4.43 2.65 5.66
N PHE A 249 4.64 2.64 4.34
CA PHE A 249 5.46 3.65 3.66
C PHE A 249 4.87 5.06 3.77
N ILE A 250 3.55 5.19 3.66
CA ILE A 250 2.87 6.50 3.76
C ILE A 250 2.80 6.99 5.21
N LEU A 251 2.52 6.11 6.17
CA LEU A 251 2.36 6.51 7.57
C LEU A 251 3.70 6.78 8.27
N ASN A 252 4.76 6.08 7.89
CA ASN A 252 6.08 6.23 8.51
C ASN A 252 6.90 7.32 7.80
N LEU A 253 6.97 8.51 8.41
CA LEU A 253 7.72 9.67 7.91
C LEU A 253 9.24 9.43 7.86
N SER A 254 9.78 8.49 8.65
CA SER A 254 11.20 8.11 8.59
C SER A 254 11.50 7.01 7.57
N SER A 255 10.49 6.53 6.82
CA SER A 255 10.69 5.48 5.83
C SER A 255 11.52 5.96 4.64
N SER A 256 12.11 5.01 3.91
CA SER A 256 12.87 5.32 2.69
C SER A 256 12.04 6.04 1.63
N TYR A 257 10.71 5.92 1.66
CA TYR A 257 9.82 6.64 0.76
C TYR A 257 9.98 8.16 0.91
N TYR A 258 10.00 8.70 2.13
CA TYR A 258 10.14 10.15 2.35
C TYR A 258 11.54 10.67 2.00
N GLN A 259 12.53 9.77 1.93
CA GLN A 259 13.87 10.08 1.41
C GLN A 259 13.92 10.14 -0.13
N GLU A 260 12.80 10.00 -0.85
CA GLU A 260 12.75 10.11 -2.33
C GLU A 260 12.23 11.47 -2.81
N ASP A 261 11.95 12.42 -1.92
CA ASP A 261 11.23 13.66 -2.28
C ASP A 261 12.07 14.70 -3.02
N SER A 262 13.39 14.68 -2.83
CA SER A 262 14.28 15.67 -3.45
C SER A 262 15.60 15.06 -3.89
N GLY A 263 15.91 15.17 -5.19
CA GLY A 263 17.22 14.80 -5.71
C GLY A 263 18.38 15.62 -5.13
N TYR A 264 18.12 16.86 -4.69
CA TYR A 264 19.14 17.73 -4.10
C TYR A 264 19.54 17.29 -2.69
N TYR A 265 18.56 17.00 -1.82
CA TYR A 265 18.82 16.64 -0.43
C TYR A 265 19.03 15.14 -0.22
N SER A 266 18.45 14.29 -1.08
CA SER A 266 18.45 12.84 -0.90
C SER A 266 19.40 12.09 -1.84
N GLY A 267 20.13 12.82 -2.70
CA GLY A 267 21.07 12.23 -3.65
C GLY A 267 20.40 11.27 -4.63
N LEU A 268 21.07 10.15 -4.93
CA LEU A 268 20.63 9.17 -5.94
C LEU A 268 19.20 8.65 -5.70
N LEU A 269 18.81 8.42 -4.44
CA LEU A 269 17.48 7.91 -4.10
C LEU A 269 16.36 8.89 -4.48
N GLY A 270 16.63 10.19 -4.41
CA GLY A 270 15.68 11.22 -4.86
C GLY A 270 15.48 11.26 -6.37
N TYR A 271 16.45 10.81 -7.17
CA TYR A 271 16.33 10.74 -8.63
C TYR A 271 15.77 9.41 -9.12
N ASP A 272 16.22 8.29 -8.54
CA ASP A 272 15.78 6.96 -8.96
C ASP A 272 14.40 6.60 -8.39
N GLN A 273 14.06 7.11 -7.19
CA GLN A 273 12.79 6.89 -6.50
C GLN A 273 12.34 5.41 -6.50
N PRO A 274 13.18 4.47 -6.01
CA PRO A 274 12.95 3.04 -6.16
C PRO A 274 11.65 2.55 -5.50
N VAL A 275 11.29 3.06 -4.32
CA VAL A 275 10.02 2.73 -3.64
C VAL A 275 8.85 3.26 -4.44
N THR A 276 8.90 4.53 -4.84
CA THR A 276 7.84 5.15 -5.65
C THR A 276 7.60 4.36 -6.93
N ARG A 277 8.65 3.99 -7.65
CA ARG A 277 8.55 3.21 -8.90
C ARG A 277 8.03 1.79 -8.67
N ALA A 278 8.61 1.06 -7.71
CA ALA A 278 8.29 -0.35 -7.50
C ALA A 278 6.91 -0.57 -6.85
N VAL A 279 6.54 0.25 -5.87
CA VAL A 279 5.33 0.07 -5.06
C VAL A 279 4.14 0.84 -5.63
N PHE A 280 4.35 2.07 -6.09
CA PHE A 280 3.28 2.99 -6.48
C PHE A 280 3.23 3.26 -8.01
N GLY A 281 4.28 2.94 -8.76
CA GLY A 281 4.37 3.26 -10.19
C GLY A 281 3.79 2.21 -11.15
N ASN A 282 3.70 0.94 -10.74
CA ASN A 282 3.20 -0.11 -11.63
C ASN A 282 1.67 -0.20 -11.59
N TYR A 283 1.01 0.53 -12.50
CA TYR A 283 -0.46 0.60 -12.53
C TYR A 283 -1.14 -0.76 -12.67
N ARG A 284 -0.60 -1.70 -13.47
CA ARG A 284 -1.23 -3.01 -13.71
C ARG A 284 -1.26 -3.84 -12.45
N PHE A 285 -0.15 -3.87 -11.73
CA PHE A 285 -0.05 -4.62 -10.47
C PHE A 285 -0.96 -4.01 -9.40
N ILE A 286 -1.01 -2.69 -9.32
CA ILE A 286 -1.85 -1.97 -8.36
C ILE A 286 -3.34 -2.21 -8.63
N GLU A 287 -3.76 -2.16 -9.90
CA GLU A 287 -5.14 -2.50 -10.30
C GLU A 287 -5.48 -3.96 -9.97
N GLN A 288 -4.58 -4.90 -10.28
CA GLN A 288 -4.80 -6.31 -9.94
C GLN A 288 -5.00 -6.51 -8.43
N CYS A 289 -4.24 -5.81 -7.60
CA CYS A 289 -4.42 -5.83 -6.14
C CYS A 289 -5.77 -5.24 -5.73
N ALA A 290 -6.16 -4.10 -6.34
CA ALA A 290 -7.43 -3.44 -6.06
C ALA A 290 -8.65 -4.30 -6.42
N GLU A 291 -8.60 -4.99 -7.56
CA GLU A 291 -9.61 -5.95 -8.02
C GLU A 291 -9.73 -7.14 -7.06
N SER A 292 -8.59 -7.62 -6.54
CA SER A 292 -8.54 -8.77 -5.62
C SER A 292 -8.98 -8.44 -4.20
N GLY A 293 -8.89 -7.17 -3.80
CA GLY A 293 -9.35 -6.73 -2.48
C GLY A 293 -8.91 -5.32 -2.11
N ALA A 294 -7.60 -5.04 -2.13
CA ALA A 294 -7.05 -3.76 -1.70
C ALA A 294 -5.72 -3.45 -2.40
N SER A 295 -5.48 -2.17 -2.66
CA SER A 295 -4.25 -1.69 -3.34
C SER A 295 -3.22 -1.12 -2.35
N PRO A 296 -1.93 -1.01 -2.72
CA PRO A 296 -0.93 -0.30 -1.92
C PRO A 296 -1.24 1.20 -1.73
N LEU A 297 -2.16 1.78 -2.50
CA LEU A 297 -2.59 3.18 -2.35
C LEU A 297 -3.64 3.36 -1.24
N GLU A 298 -4.21 2.27 -0.73
CA GLU A 298 -5.24 2.33 0.30
C GLU A 298 -4.61 2.44 1.68
N VAL A 299 -4.74 3.61 2.29
CA VAL A 299 -4.36 3.86 3.68
C VAL A 299 -5.60 3.69 4.55
N ASP A 300 -5.53 2.84 5.58
CA ASP A 300 -6.60 2.73 6.55
C ASP A 300 -6.73 4.03 7.37
N LEU A 301 -7.77 4.81 7.09
CA LEU A 301 -8.03 6.13 7.70
C LEU A 301 -8.74 6.04 9.06
N HIS A 302 -8.48 5.01 9.86
CA HIS A 302 -9.01 4.93 11.23
C HIS A 302 -8.58 6.12 12.11
N GLY A 303 -7.59 6.92 11.68
CA GLY A 303 -7.25 8.22 12.24
C GLY A 303 -6.98 9.28 11.17
N GLU A 304 -6.90 10.54 11.57
CA GLU A 304 -6.60 11.66 10.67
C GLU A 304 -5.11 11.65 10.26
N LEU A 305 -4.84 11.68 8.95
CA LEU A 305 -3.47 11.83 8.44
C LEU A 305 -2.91 13.21 8.79
N THR A 306 -1.60 13.28 9.04
CA THR A 306 -0.90 14.57 9.08
C THR A 306 -0.82 15.19 7.68
N GLY A 307 -0.46 16.47 7.60
CA GLY A 307 -0.23 17.14 6.30
C GLY A 307 0.84 16.43 5.46
N GLU A 308 1.95 16.02 6.08
CA GLU A 308 3.05 15.31 5.42
C GLU A 308 2.66 13.88 4.98
N GLN A 309 1.87 13.17 5.80
CA GLN A 309 1.31 11.87 5.43
C GLN A 309 0.34 12.00 4.24
N THR A 310 -0.48 13.04 4.23
CA THR A 310 -1.39 13.34 3.11
C THR A 310 -0.62 13.68 1.84
N GLN A 311 0.44 14.49 1.94
CA GLN A 311 1.32 14.77 0.80
C GLN A 311 2.00 13.50 0.28
N GLY A 312 2.42 12.59 1.17
CA GLY A 312 2.94 11.27 0.82
C GLY A 312 1.93 10.41 0.07
N ALA A 313 0.68 10.36 0.53
CA ALA A 313 -0.42 9.66 -0.15
C ALA A 313 -0.70 10.27 -1.53
N CYS A 314 -0.77 11.59 -1.62
CA CYS A 314 -0.93 12.32 -2.88
C CYS A 314 0.21 12.00 -3.88
N ARG A 315 1.46 11.97 -3.42
CA ARG A 315 2.61 11.63 -4.28
C ARG A 315 2.55 10.20 -4.79
N ALA A 316 2.15 9.23 -3.95
CA ALA A 316 1.93 7.85 -4.36
C ALA A 316 0.82 7.76 -5.41
N GLY A 317 -0.28 8.49 -5.18
CA GLY A 317 -1.38 8.61 -6.13
C GLY A 317 -0.99 9.20 -7.49
N LEU A 318 -0.12 10.22 -7.51
CA LEU A 318 0.40 10.81 -8.76
C LEU A 318 1.30 9.84 -9.52
N ALA A 319 2.15 9.08 -8.82
CA ALA A 319 2.99 8.06 -9.44
C ALA A 319 2.15 6.98 -10.13
N PHE A 320 1.10 6.52 -9.44
CA PHE A 320 0.14 5.58 -10.01
C PHE A 320 -0.61 6.19 -11.20
N LEU A 321 -1.16 7.41 -11.05
CA LEU A 321 -1.92 8.09 -12.09
C LEU A 321 -1.09 8.28 -13.36
N LYS A 322 0.19 8.64 -13.22
CA LYS A 322 1.12 8.75 -14.35
C LYS A 322 1.24 7.42 -15.09
N GLY A 323 1.55 6.33 -14.39
CA GLY A 323 1.67 5.00 -15.00
C GLY A 323 0.35 4.51 -15.65
N TYR A 324 -0.78 4.81 -15.02
CA TYR A 324 -2.11 4.52 -15.57
C TYR A 324 -2.37 5.29 -16.87
N LEU A 325 -2.10 6.60 -16.89
CA LEU A 325 -2.33 7.45 -18.06
C LEU A 325 -1.38 7.11 -19.22
N GLU A 326 -0.11 6.84 -18.95
CA GLU A 326 0.86 6.45 -19.98
C GLU A 326 0.40 5.20 -20.74
N ALA A 327 -0.18 4.23 -20.02
CA ALA A 327 -0.59 2.95 -20.58
C ALA A 327 -2.01 2.94 -21.18
N THR A 328 -2.95 3.68 -20.59
CA THR A 328 -4.37 3.66 -21.01
C THR A 328 -4.79 4.88 -21.82
N LYS A 329 -3.96 5.94 -21.84
CA LYS A 329 -4.29 7.26 -22.39
C LYS A 329 -5.57 7.86 -21.80
N GLY A 330 -5.96 7.45 -20.59
CA GLY A 330 -7.18 7.93 -19.93
C GLY A 330 -8.48 7.46 -20.61
N ARG A 331 -8.44 6.41 -21.43
CA ARG A 331 -9.61 5.92 -22.18
C ARG A 331 -10.66 5.27 -21.28
N ARG A 332 -11.92 5.45 -21.66
CA ARG A 332 -13.14 5.11 -20.92
C ARG A 332 -13.33 3.61 -20.62
N HIS A 333 -12.74 2.71 -21.40
CA HIS A 333 -12.87 1.26 -21.19
C HIS A 333 -12.00 0.71 -20.06
N SER A 334 -11.18 1.55 -19.43
CA SER A 334 -10.25 1.17 -18.37
C SER A 334 -10.70 1.75 -17.04
N HIS A 335 -11.88 1.35 -16.53
CA HIS A 335 -12.25 1.74 -15.16
C HIS A 335 -11.15 1.27 -14.19
N SER A 336 -10.69 2.16 -13.33
CA SER A 336 -9.61 1.90 -12.38
C SER A 336 -10.19 1.87 -10.96
N TYR A 337 -10.16 0.69 -10.34
CA TYR A 337 -10.63 0.50 -8.98
C TYR A 337 -9.72 1.21 -7.99
N ALA A 338 -8.40 1.16 -8.23
CA ALA A 338 -7.43 1.81 -7.35
C ALA A 338 -7.57 3.34 -7.39
N LEU A 339 -7.73 3.93 -8.58
CA LEU A 339 -7.95 5.37 -8.73
C LEU A 339 -9.24 5.81 -8.06
N HIS A 340 -10.35 5.10 -8.31
CA HIS A 340 -11.65 5.48 -7.74
C HIS A 340 -11.61 5.51 -6.20
N ARG A 341 -11.04 4.46 -5.59
CA ARG A 341 -10.88 4.38 -4.13
C ARG A 341 -9.91 5.44 -3.59
N LEU A 342 -8.80 5.69 -4.28
CA LEU A 342 -7.85 6.74 -3.92
C LEU A 342 -8.53 8.12 -3.92
N LEU A 343 -9.26 8.46 -4.97
CA LEU A 343 -9.93 9.77 -5.09
C LEU A 343 -10.97 9.94 -3.97
N ALA A 344 -11.76 8.90 -3.67
CA ALA A 344 -12.70 8.92 -2.56
C ALA A 344 -12.00 9.12 -1.20
N ALA A 345 -10.87 8.44 -0.98
CA ALA A 345 -10.07 8.60 0.24
C ALA A 345 -9.49 10.01 0.38
N LEU A 346 -8.98 10.60 -0.71
CA LEU A 346 -8.49 11.98 -0.73
C LEU A 346 -9.60 13.00 -0.49
N GLY A 347 -10.79 12.78 -1.06
CA GLY A 347 -11.98 13.60 -0.80
C GLY A 347 -12.37 13.60 0.67
N HIS A 348 -12.38 12.43 1.32
CA HIS A 348 -12.60 12.31 2.77
C HIS A 348 -11.50 13.00 3.58
N THR A 349 -10.24 12.88 3.16
CA THR A 349 -9.08 13.48 3.84
C THR A 349 -9.09 15.01 3.78
N ALA A 350 -9.58 15.58 2.67
CA ALA A 350 -9.84 17.01 2.54
C ALA A 350 -11.08 17.47 3.32
N GLY A 351 -11.82 16.55 3.95
CA GLY A 351 -12.91 16.83 4.87
C GLY A 351 -12.43 17.46 6.19
N GLY A 352 -13.35 17.69 7.13
CA GLY A 352 -13.01 18.24 8.45
C GLY A 352 -12.61 19.73 8.46
N VAL A 353 -12.63 20.42 7.31
CA VAL A 353 -12.24 21.83 7.17
C VAL A 353 -13.21 22.80 7.88
N HIS A 354 -14.41 22.34 8.23
CA HIS A 354 -15.35 23.11 9.06
C HIS A 354 -14.75 23.56 10.41
N VAL A 355 -13.76 22.83 10.95
CA VAL A 355 -13.04 23.19 12.18
C VAL A 355 -12.21 24.49 12.02
N LEU A 356 -11.94 24.93 10.79
CA LEU A 356 -11.26 26.19 10.51
C LEU A 356 -12.19 27.41 10.60
N ASP A 357 -13.50 27.20 10.70
CA ASP A 357 -14.45 28.31 10.81
C ASP A 357 -14.26 29.08 12.13
N GLY A 358 -14.09 30.40 12.02
CA GLY A 358 -13.84 31.32 13.11
C GLY A 358 -12.39 31.41 13.56
N LYS A 359 -11.45 30.67 12.93
CA LYS A 359 -10.03 30.67 13.31
C LYS A 359 -9.23 31.72 12.53
N THR A 360 -8.43 32.50 13.25
CA THR A 360 -7.48 33.46 12.66
C THR A 360 -6.22 32.77 12.14
N ASP A 361 -5.70 31.78 12.87
CA ASP A 361 -4.45 31.06 12.54
C ASP A 361 -4.73 29.76 11.78
N TYR A 362 -5.67 29.81 10.83
CA TYR A 362 -6.13 28.62 10.11
C TYR A 362 -5.02 27.95 9.29
N TYR A 363 -3.96 28.67 8.92
CA TYR A 363 -2.88 28.20 8.06
C TYR A 363 -1.91 27.24 8.74
N GLU A 364 -1.85 27.22 10.07
CA GLU A 364 -1.04 26.28 10.86
C GLU A 364 -1.82 25.01 11.23
N HIS A 365 -3.13 24.99 10.96
CA HIS A 365 -3.99 23.91 11.40
C HIS A 365 -3.78 22.65 10.53
N PRO A 366 -3.70 21.44 11.11
CA PRO A 366 -3.53 20.19 10.35
C PRO A 366 -4.55 19.98 9.23
N SER A 367 -5.82 20.34 9.45
CA SER A 367 -6.88 20.26 8.41
C SER A 367 -6.60 21.16 7.20
N TYR A 368 -5.95 22.31 7.39
CA TYR A 368 -5.55 23.17 6.27
C TYR A 368 -4.40 22.55 5.47
N HIS A 369 -3.40 21.97 6.14
CA HIS A 369 -2.31 21.26 5.47
C HIS A 369 -2.81 20.05 4.65
N ARG A 370 -3.76 19.28 5.19
CA ARG A 370 -4.44 18.20 4.45
C ARG A 370 -5.15 18.71 3.20
N LEU A 371 -5.98 19.75 3.35
CA LEU A 371 -6.68 20.39 2.24
C LEU A 371 -5.70 20.83 1.16
N LYS A 372 -4.64 21.55 1.55
CA LYS A 372 -3.63 22.05 0.62
C LYS A 372 -2.95 20.92 -0.15
N ALA A 373 -2.58 19.83 0.52
CA ALA A 373 -1.98 18.66 -0.13
C ALA A 373 -2.90 18.00 -1.16
N VAL A 374 -4.21 17.94 -0.88
CA VAL A 374 -5.21 17.41 -1.83
C VAL A 374 -5.43 18.38 -3.00
N THR A 375 -5.48 19.69 -2.76
CA THR A 375 -5.56 20.68 -3.84
C THR A 375 -4.33 20.63 -4.75
N ASP A 376 -3.13 20.50 -4.16
CA ASP A 376 -1.87 20.33 -4.91
C ASP A 376 -1.87 19.05 -5.75
N PHE A 377 -2.42 17.96 -5.21
CA PHE A 377 -2.63 16.72 -5.96
C PHE A 377 -3.52 16.95 -7.18
N VAL A 378 -4.69 17.60 -7.01
CA VAL A 378 -5.61 17.89 -8.11
C VAL A 378 -4.91 18.72 -9.20
N HIS A 379 -4.20 19.78 -8.80
CA HIS A 379 -3.46 20.63 -9.74
C HIS A 379 -2.45 19.81 -10.56
N LYS A 380 -1.63 18.97 -9.91
CA LYS A 380 -0.65 18.11 -10.59
C LYS A 380 -1.31 17.01 -11.43
N ALA A 381 -2.42 16.45 -10.98
CA ALA A 381 -3.19 15.45 -11.72
C ALA A 381 -3.74 16.03 -13.03
N ILE A 382 -4.26 17.27 -13.01
CA ILE A 382 -4.70 17.97 -14.23
C ILE A 382 -3.54 18.12 -15.22
N SER A 383 -2.34 18.47 -14.74
CA SER A 383 -1.15 18.57 -15.58
C SER A 383 -0.77 17.23 -16.22
N LEU A 384 -0.78 16.14 -15.46
CA LEU A 384 -0.52 14.78 -15.99
C LEU A 384 -1.56 14.34 -17.02
N ILE A 385 -2.84 14.67 -16.79
CA ILE A 385 -3.92 14.40 -17.75
C ILE A 385 -3.70 15.19 -19.04
N ASP A 386 -3.26 16.45 -18.95
CA ASP A 386 -2.99 17.25 -20.15
C ASP A 386 -1.83 16.69 -20.99
N GLU A 387 -0.80 16.17 -20.31
CA GLU A 387 0.40 15.59 -20.92
C GLU A 387 0.15 14.22 -21.56
N HIS A 388 -0.60 13.34 -20.88
CA HIS A 388 -0.66 11.91 -21.24
C HIS A 388 -2.02 11.40 -21.71
N ALA A 389 -3.13 12.08 -21.38
CA ALA A 389 -4.47 11.59 -21.70
C ALA A 389 -4.96 12.05 -23.08
N ASP A 390 -5.72 11.18 -23.74
CA ASP A 390 -6.51 11.52 -24.92
C ASP A 390 -7.67 12.46 -24.52
N PRO A 391 -8.14 13.34 -25.43
CA PRO A 391 -9.33 14.16 -25.17
C PRO A 391 -10.53 13.31 -24.74
N PRO A 392 -11.36 13.81 -23.81
CA PRO A 392 -12.54 13.06 -23.37
C PRO A 392 -13.58 13.01 -24.48
N GLU A 393 -14.30 11.89 -24.57
CA GLU A 393 -15.40 11.68 -25.52
C GLU A 393 -16.55 12.67 -25.28
N SER A 394 -16.74 13.10 -24.03
CA SER A 394 -17.81 14.02 -23.64
C SER A 394 -17.34 15.07 -22.65
N ILE A 395 -17.80 16.30 -22.89
CA ILE A 395 -17.65 17.42 -21.96
C ILE A 395 -18.70 17.34 -20.84
N LYS A 396 -19.76 16.53 -21.01
CA LYS A 396 -20.77 16.31 -19.97
C LYS A 396 -20.23 15.30 -18.95
N PRO A 397 -20.51 15.48 -17.64
CA PRO A 397 -20.27 14.44 -16.66
C PRO A 397 -21.11 13.21 -16.99
N HIS A 398 -20.53 12.02 -16.82
CA HIS A 398 -21.23 10.76 -16.95
C HIS A 398 -21.79 10.29 -15.60
N GLU A 399 -22.99 9.69 -15.60
CA GLU A 399 -23.64 9.20 -14.36
C GLU A 399 -23.25 7.75 -13.99
N ARG A 400 -22.67 6.98 -14.92
CA ARG A 400 -22.42 5.53 -14.74
C ARG A 400 -20.99 5.07 -15.02
N TRP A 401 -20.27 5.77 -15.89
CA TRP A 401 -18.93 5.39 -16.33
C TRP A 401 -18.04 6.62 -16.26
N HIS A 402 -17.27 6.72 -15.19
CA HIS A 402 -16.39 7.86 -14.95
C HIS A 402 -15.08 7.65 -15.70
N ASP A 403 -14.77 8.55 -16.63
CA ASP A 403 -13.41 8.67 -17.16
C ASP A 403 -12.51 9.36 -16.11
N VAL A 404 -11.22 9.51 -16.43
CA VAL A 404 -10.27 10.19 -15.52
C VAL A 404 -10.65 11.66 -15.27
N TYR A 405 -11.28 12.32 -16.25
CA TYR A 405 -11.74 13.70 -16.12
C TYR A 405 -12.93 13.81 -15.16
N ASP A 406 -13.86 12.86 -15.23
CA ASP A 406 -14.99 12.75 -14.32
C ASP A 406 -14.53 12.49 -12.89
N GLY A 407 -13.60 11.53 -12.68
CA GLY A 407 -13.07 11.23 -11.36
C GLY A 407 -12.39 12.44 -10.69
N ILE A 408 -11.57 13.19 -11.43
CA ILE A 408 -10.96 14.43 -10.90
C ILE A 408 -12.01 15.52 -10.68
N ALA A 409 -12.99 15.66 -11.57
CA ALA A 409 -14.07 16.63 -11.39
C ALA A 409 -14.91 16.32 -10.13
N ASP A 410 -15.19 15.05 -9.86
CA ASP A 410 -15.92 14.61 -8.67
C ASP A 410 -15.13 14.91 -7.39
N LEU A 411 -13.81 14.62 -7.37
CA LEU A 411 -12.94 15.00 -6.25
C LEU A 411 -12.95 16.53 -6.02
N ILE A 412 -12.88 17.34 -7.08
CA ILE A 412 -12.95 18.80 -6.94
C ILE A 412 -14.28 19.25 -6.33
N ILE A 413 -15.39 18.63 -6.72
CA ILE A 413 -16.71 18.93 -6.14
C ILE A 413 -16.72 18.58 -4.66
N GLU A 414 -16.20 17.42 -4.26
CA GLU A 414 -16.13 17.04 -2.84
C GLU A 414 -15.30 18.05 -2.03
N VAL A 415 -14.13 18.45 -2.53
CA VAL A 415 -13.28 19.47 -1.89
C VAL A 415 -13.99 20.81 -1.80
N VAL A 416 -14.63 21.28 -2.89
CA VAL A 416 -15.41 22.53 -2.91
C VAL A 416 -16.54 22.50 -1.88
N MET A 417 -17.25 21.38 -1.81
CA MET A 417 -18.34 21.20 -0.85
C MET A 417 -17.82 21.14 0.59
N ALA A 418 -16.65 20.55 0.83
CA ALA A 418 -16.01 20.56 2.15
C ALA A 418 -15.63 21.98 2.58
N VAL A 419 -14.95 22.76 1.73
CA VAL A 419 -14.54 24.12 2.10
C VAL A 419 -15.70 25.11 2.20
N SER A 420 -16.82 24.83 1.52
CA SER A 420 -18.05 25.64 1.61
C SER A 420 -18.70 25.63 3.01
N SER A 421 -18.24 24.78 3.93
CA SER A 421 -18.68 24.84 5.33
C SER A 421 -18.05 25.99 6.12
N VAL A 422 -16.94 26.58 5.65
CA VAL A 422 -16.29 27.71 6.30
C VAL A 422 -17.00 28.99 5.88
N LYS A 423 -17.66 29.66 6.83
CA LYS A 423 -18.53 30.83 6.61
C LYS A 423 -17.97 32.15 7.16
N SER A 424 -16.82 32.09 7.84
CA SER A 424 -16.16 33.21 8.51
C SER A 424 -16.08 34.51 7.68
N PRO A 425 -16.54 35.66 8.23
CA PRO A 425 -16.63 36.93 7.50
C PRO A 425 -15.29 37.63 7.26
N ASP A 426 -14.24 37.31 8.03
CA ASP A 426 -12.96 38.04 8.08
C ASP A 426 -12.00 37.76 6.91
N GLY A 427 -12.53 37.40 5.74
CA GLY A 427 -11.73 37.02 4.57
C GLY A 427 -11.17 35.59 4.63
N THR A 428 -11.19 34.92 5.79
CA THR A 428 -10.80 33.51 5.97
C THR A 428 -11.55 32.57 5.02
N ALA A 429 -12.87 32.73 4.91
CA ALA A 429 -13.67 31.93 3.97
C ALA A 429 -13.22 32.15 2.51
N TRP A 430 -12.90 33.38 2.13
CA TRP A 430 -12.38 33.65 0.78
C TRP A 430 -10.97 33.09 0.59
N ALA A 431 -10.08 33.23 1.57
CA ALA A 431 -8.72 32.70 1.49
C ALA A 431 -8.73 31.16 1.31
N ILE A 432 -9.56 30.44 2.06
CA ILE A 432 -9.66 28.98 1.95
C ILE A 432 -10.38 28.58 0.65
N GLN A 433 -11.58 29.10 0.40
CA GLN A 433 -12.41 28.66 -0.74
C GLN A 433 -11.84 29.12 -2.09
N HIS A 434 -11.31 30.34 -2.16
CA HIS A 434 -10.73 30.90 -3.38
C HIS A 434 -9.23 30.63 -3.47
N ASN A 435 -8.38 31.10 -2.55
CA ASN A 435 -6.92 31.04 -2.75
C ASN A 435 -6.39 29.60 -2.65
N ALA A 436 -6.80 28.85 -1.63
CA ALA A 436 -6.29 27.51 -1.36
C ALA A 436 -7.00 26.39 -2.14
N VAL A 437 -8.09 26.69 -2.85
CA VAL A 437 -8.82 25.69 -3.66
C VAL A 437 -9.02 26.20 -5.09
N TRP A 438 -9.98 27.11 -5.33
CA TRP A 438 -10.39 27.46 -6.70
C TRP A 438 -9.24 28.06 -7.54
N GLY A 439 -8.52 29.02 -6.97
CA GLY A 439 -7.40 29.71 -7.59
C GLY A 439 -6.16 28.83 -7.75
N GLN A 440 -5.90 27.93 -6.82
CA GLN A 440 -4.79 26.99 -6.94
C GLN A 440 -5.05 25.92 -8.03
N ILE A 441 -6.29 25.44 -8.15
CA ILE A 441 -6.67 24.46 -9.18
C ILE A 441 -6.72 25.10 -10.57
N PHE A 442 -7.43 26.24 -10.72
CA PHE A 442 -7.78 26.83 -12.03
C PHE A 442 -7.18 28.21 -12.30
N GLY A 443 -6.46 28.82 -11.37
CA GLY A 443 -6.00 30.21 -11.49
C GLY A 443 -4.87 30.40 -12.49
N PHE A 444 -3.97 29.42 -12.62
CA PHE A 444 -2.76 29.51 -13.46
C PHE A 444 -2.72 28.48 -14.61
N SER A 445 -3.71 27.59 -14.71
CA SER A 445 -3.72 26.47 -15.67
C SER A 445 -4.75 26.70 -16.79
N ASP A 446 -4.33 27.19 -17.95
CA ASP A 446 -5.16 27.30 -19.17
C ASP A 446 -4.97 26.09 -20.11
N SER A 447 -4.79 24.90 -19.52
CA SER A 447 -4.58 23.67 -20.27
C SER A 447 -5.89 23.12 -20.84
N ARG A 448 -5.81 22.26 -21.87
CA ARG A 448 -7.02 21.63 -22.44
C ARG A 448 -7.73 20.79 -21.38
N ALA A 449 -6.98 20.01 -20.61
CA ALA A 449 -7.55 19.21 -19.53
C ALA A 449 -8.23 20.08 -18.46
N SER A 450 -7.57 21.16 -18.02
CA SER A 450 -8.11 22.12 -17.06
C SER A 450 -9.46 22.67 -17.52
N ARG A 451 -9.55 23.10 -18.79
CA ARG A 451 -10.79 23.65 -19.37
C ARG A 451 -11.94 22.63 -19.40
N VAL A 452 -11.66 21.37 -19.68
CA VAL A 452 -12.71 20.34 -19.68
C VAL A 452 -13.16 20.01 -18.26
N ILE A 453 -12.22 19.81 -17.35
CA ILE A 453 -12.51 19.52 -15.93
C ILE A 453 -13.30 20.68 -15.33
N ARG A 454 -12.87 21.91 -15.55
CA ARG A 454 -13.57 23.13 -15.11
C ARG A 454 -15.00 23.19 -15.62
N LYS A 455 -15.26 22.81 -16.88
CA LYS A 455 -16.62 22.74 -17.43
C LYS A 455 -17.46 21.65 -16.76
N LYS A 456 -16.88 20.46 -16.51
CA LYS A 456 -17.55 19.37 -15.80
C LYS A 456 -17.89 19.79 -14.37
N VAL A 457 -16.92 20.32 -13.61
CA VAL A 457 -17.11 20.89 -12.25
C VAL A 457 -18.20 21.96 -12.27
N SER A 458 -18.15 22.90 -13.22
CA SER A 458 -19.16 23.95 -13.33
C SER A 458 -20.57 23.40 -13.52
N ARG A 459 -20.70 22.35 -14.33
CA ARG A 459 -21.98 21.69 -14.55
C ARG A 459 -22.46 20.95 -13.31
N LEU A 460 -21.57 20.26 -12.60
CA LEU A 460 -21.91 19.57 -11.35
C LEU A 460 -22.36 20.55 -10.26
N LEU A 461 -21.64 21.67 -10.06
CA LEU A 461 -22.06 22.74 -9.14
C LEU A 461 -23.42 23.31 -9.50
N TYR A 462 -23.63 23.66 -10.78
CA TYR A 462 -24.90 24.23 -11.20
C TYR A 462 -26.07 23.23 -11.10
N ASN A 463 -25.83 21.95 -11.37
CA ASN A 463 -26.85 20.92 -11.18
C ASN A 463 -27.31 20.86 -9.71
N GLU A 464 -26.38 21.00 -8.77
CA GLU A 464 -26.70 21.00 -7.33
C GLU A 464 -27.49 22.24 -6.92
N ILE A 465 -27.18 23.41 -7.49
CA ILE A 465 -27.98 24.63 -7.31
C ILE A 465 -29.38 24.45 -7.91
N ARG A 466 -29.47 23.92 -9.14
CA ARG A 466 -30.74 23.72 -9.86
C ARG A 466 -31.66 22.72 -9.15
N ARG A 467 -31.12 21.72 -8.45
CA ARG A 467 -31.92 20.78 -7.65
C ARG A 467 -32.78 21.49 -6.59
N MET A 468 -32.38 22.67 -6.13
CA MET A 468 -33.20 23.49 -5.21
C MET A 468 -34.47 24.07 -5.84
N ASP A 469 -34.65 23.99 -7.17
CA ASP A 469 -35.90 24.36 -7.83
C ASP A 469 -37.04 23.38 -7.47
N GLU A 470 -36.70 22.09 -7.29
CA GLU A 470 -37.60 21.01 -6.93
C GLU A 470 -37.55 20.72 -5.43
N TRP A 471 -36.34 20.63 -4.86
CA TRP A 471 -36.13 20.27 -3.47
C TRP A 471 -35.05 21.16 -2.81
N PRO A 472 -35.46 22.22 -2.09
CA PRO A 472 -34.55 23.07 -1.31
C PRO A 472 -33.70 22.24 -0.34
N ASN A 473 -32.37 22.39 -0.43
CA ASN A 473 -31.45 21.56 0.34
C ASN A 473 -30.15 22.32 0.68
N PHE A 474 -29.49 21.92 1.77
CA PHE A 474 -28.27 22.59 2.25
C PHE A 474 -27.07 22.44 1.32
N LYS A 475 -27.01 21.36 0.53
CA LYS A 475 -25.90 21.11 -0.39
C LYS A 475 -25.92 22.10 -1.56
N GLY A 476 -27.07 22.28 -2.20
CA GLY A 476 -27.32 23.30 -3.21
C GLY A 476 -27.13 24.72 -2.67
N ALA A 477 -27.58 24.99 -1.44
CA ALA A 477 -27.38 26.29 -0.80
C ALA A 477 -25.88 26.61 -0.63
N ARG A 478 -25.10 25.61 -0.18
CA ARG A 478 -23.65 25.76 -0.05
C ARG A 478 -22.93 25.94 -1.39
N ALA A 479 -23.32 25.18 -2.41
CA ALA A 479 -22.79 25.34 -3.77
C ALA A 479 -23.09 26.75 -4.32
N LEU A 480 -24.28 27.29 -4.06
CA LEU A 480 -24.65 28.65 -4.43
C LEU A 480 -23.80 29.68 -3.67
N GLY A 481 -23.68 29.54 -2.36
CA GLY A 481 -22.87 30.44 -1.52
C GLY A 481 -21.41 30.49 -1.96
N PHE A 482 -20.82 29.33 -2.23
CA PHE A 482 -19.48 29.21 -2.81
C PHE A 482 -19.37 29.98 -4.13
N CYS A 483 -20.31 29.78 -5.06
CA CYS A 483 -20.29 30.49 -6.35
C CYS A 483 -20.36 32.01 -6.18
N LEU A 484 -21.25 32.50 -5.30
CA LEU A 484 -21.39 33.94 -5.04
C LEU A 484 -20.15 34.54 -4.38
N LEU A 485 -19.52 33.81 -3.46
CA LEU A 485 -18.29 34.25 -2.77
C LEU A 485 -17.07 34.21 -3.68
N VAL A 486 -16.82 33.09 -4.36
CA VAL A 486 -15.58 32.82 -5.11
C VAL A 486 -15.60 33.46 -6.49
N LEU A 487 -16.72 33.34 -7.21
CA LEU A 487 -16.85 33.83 -8.59
C LEU A 487 -17.29 35.30 -8.64
N GLY A 488 -18.00 35.78 -7.62
CA GLY A 488 -18.49 37.16 -7.50
C GLY A 488 -19.95 37.34 -7.91
N LEU A 489 -20.51 38.52 -7.61
CA LEU A 489 -21.94 38.80 -7.76
C LEU A 489 -22.34 39.38 -9.14
N SER A 490 -21.43 40.04 -9.83
CA SER A 490 -21.65 40.75 -11.09
C SER A 490 -21.01 40.00 -12.25
N PRO A 491 -21.67 39.90 -13.43
CA PRO A 491 -21.12 39.18 -14.56
C PRO A 491 -19.75 39.75 -14.96
N ILE A 492 -18.73 38.90 -14.94
CA ILE A 492 -17.38 39.24 -15.41
C ILE A 492 -17.47 39.79 -16.83
N ASN A 493 -16.88 40.97 -17.06
CA ASN A 493 -16.88 41.61 -18.36
C ASN A 493 -16.09 40.74 -19.36
N ARG A 494 -16.81 40.01 -20.23
CA ARG A 494 -16.29 38.92 -21.10
C ARG A 494 -15.16 39.34 -22.05
N ARG A 495 -14.92 40.65 -22.20
CA ARG A 495 -14.00 41.21 -23.19
C ARG A 495 -12.58 41.47 -22.70
N ARG A 496 -12.28 41.50 -21.38
CA ARG A 496 -10.95 41.93 -20.88
C ARG A 496 -10.44 41.31 -19.55
N GLY A 497 -10.97 40.18 -19.07
CA GLY A 497 -10.62 39.68 -17.73
C GLY A 497 -9.98 38.29 -17.65
N TYR A 498 -9.08 38.12 -16.65
CA TYR A 498 -8.85 36.84 -15.95
C TYR A 498 -10.22 36.21 -15.63
N ARG A 499 -10.40 34.87 -15.77
CA ARG A 499 -11.65 34.11 -15.48
C ARG A 499 -12.79 34.13 -16.51
N LYS A 500 -12.51 34.32 -17.81
CA LYS A 500 -13.54 34.21 -18.87
C LYS A 500 -14.34 32.88 -18.80
N GLU A 501 -13.68 31.82 -18.37
CA GLU A 501 -14.24 30.47 -18.31
C GLU A 501 -15.22 30.24 -17.15
N ASP A 502 -15.10 31.04 -16.08
CA ASP A 502 -16.02 31.00 -14.94
C ASP A 502 -17.31 31.81 -15.20
N SER A 503 -17.27 32.71 -16.18
CA SER A 503 -18.39 33.61 -16.53
C SER A 503 -19.73 32.87 -16.73
N PRO A 504 -19.80 31.70 -17.39
CA PRO A 504 -21.06 30.97 -17.53
C PRO A 504 -21.63 30.49 -16.19
N LEU A 505 -20.81 29.86 -15.34
CA LEU A 505 -21.25 29.35 -14.03
C LEU A 505 -21.68 30.51 -13.12
N GLN A 506 -20.87 31.56 -13.07
CA GLN A 506 -21.17 32.76 -12.31
C GLN A 506 -22.51 33.38 -12.73
N ALA A 507 -22.72 33.57 -14.04
CA ALA A 507 -23.95 34.14 -14.56
C ALA A 507 -25.17 33.27 -14.24
N LEU A 508 -25.02 31.94 -14.31
CA LEU A 508 -26.09 31.00 -13.97
C LEU A 508 -26.42 31.02 -12.48
N ALA A 509 -25.41 31.02 -11.60
CA ALA A 509 -25.59 31.11 -10.15
C ALA A 509 -26.21 32.44 -9.73
N ALA A 510 -25.70 33.57 -10.24
CA ALA A 510 -26.24 34.90 -9.96
C ALA A 510 -27.69 35.06 -10.48
N ARG A 511 -27.99 34.50 -11.66
CA ARG A 511 -29.36 34.49 -12.21
C ARG A 511 -30.30 33.63 -11.37
N TRP A 512 -29.84 32.48 -10.89
CA TRP A 512 -30.64 31.63 -10.02
C TRP A 512 -30.92 32.35 -8.69
N ALA A 513 -29.89 32.92 -8.06
CA ALA A 513 -30.01 33.70 -6.83
C ALA A 513 -30.97 34.88 -6.99
N SER A 514 -30.84 35.66 -8.06
CA SER A 514 -31.70 36.82 -8.30
C SER A 514 -33.16 36.44 -8.52
N LYS A 515 -33.46 35.27 -9.09
CA LYS A 515 -34.84 34.85 -9.34
C LYS A 515 -35.49 34.14 -8.15
N ASN A 516 -34.72 33.33 -7.43
CA ASN A 516 -35.28 32.33 -6.51
C ASN A 516 -34.99 32.60 -5.04
N TYR A 517 -34.02 33.46 -4.69
CA TYR A 517 -33.58 33.60 -3.30
C TYR A 517 -34.67 34.15 -2.36
N VAL A 518 -35.47 35.15 -2.77
CA VAL A 518 -36.55 35.68 -1.91
C VAL A 518 -37.61 34.60 -1.64
N ARG A 519 -37.90 33.75 -2.62
CA ARG A 519 -38.78 32.59 -2.42
C ARG A 519 -38.17 31.64 -1.40
N LEU A 520 -36.89 31.31 -1.56
CA LEU A 520 -36.16 30.43 -0.65
C LEU A 520 -36.12 31.00 0.78
N LEU A 521 -35.85 32.29 0.94
CA LEU A 521 -35.81 32.97 2.25
C LEU A 521 -37.16 32.95 2.96
N ARG A 522 -38.26 33.09 2.20
CA ARG A 522 -39.61 33.05 2.74
C ARG A 522 -40.04 31.62 3.12
N ASP A 523 -39.78 30.66 2.25
CA ASP A 523 -40.31 29.30 2.37
C ASP A 523 -39.39 28.40 3.23
N HIS A 524 -38.07 28.63 3.20
CA HIS A 524 -37.03 27.85 3.88
C HIS A 524 -35.87 28.74 4.38
N PRO A 525 -36.08 29.53 5.44
CA PRO A 525 -35.11 30.55 5.88
C PRO A 525 -33.74 29.98 6.28
N GLU A 526 -33.68 28.79 6.90
CA GLU A 526 -32.42 28.15 7.28
C GLU A 526 -31.57 27.75 6.07
N VAL A 527 -32.22 27.28 5.00
CA VAL A 527 -31.56 26.92 3.74
C VAL A 527 -31.07 28.19 3.03
N ALA A 528 -31.86 29.27 3.06
CA ALA A 528 -31.43 30.57 2.53
C ALA A 528 -30.22 31.14 3.29
N ALA A 529 -30.20 31.03 4.63
CA ALA A 529 -29.07 31.46 5.44
C ALA A 529 -27.79 30.67 5.11
N ALA A 530 -27.91 29.39 4.71
CA ALA A 530 -26.77 28.60 4.27
C ALA A 530 -26.15 29.04 2.94
N CYS A 531 -26.85 29.85 2.13
CA CYS A 531 -26.31 30.47 0.92
C CYS A 531 -25.40 31.67 1.22
N LEU A 532 -25.45 32.23 2.45
CA LEU A 532 -24.66 33.38 2.85
C LEU A 532 -23.34 32.89 3.45
N MET A 533 -22.23 33.35 2.88
CA MET A 533 -20.88 32.88 3.23
C MET A 533 -19.88 34.03 3.17
N GLY A 534 -18.95 34.03 4.13
CA GLY A 534 -17.85 34.97 4.18
C GLY A 534 -18.36 36.40 4.16
N CYS A 535 -17.88 37.16 3.17
CA CYS A 535 -18.25 38.55 3.02
C CYS A 535 -19.51 38.82 2.17
N VAL A 536 -20.28 37.77 1.83
CA VAL A 536 -21.55 37.89 1.08
C VAL A 536 -22.73 37.88 2.05
N ALA A 537 -23.46 38.98 2.09
CA ALA A 537 -24.67 39.16 2.89
C ALA A 537 -25.88 39.48 2.00
N TYR A 538 -27.10 39.33 2.55
CA TYR A 538 -28.33 39.76 1.90
C TYR A 538 -28.91 41.00 2.59
N ASP A 539 -29.07 42.08 1.84
CA ASP A 539 -29.73 43.31 2.26
C ASP A 539 -31.23 43.18 2.03
N ASN A 540 -31.97 42.94 3.12
CA ASN A 540 -33.43 42.79 3.11
C ASN A 540 -34.16 44.06 2.63
N VAL A 541 -33.61 45.25 2.90
CA VAL A 541 -34.25 46.54 2.56
C VAL A 541 -34.04 46.84 1.08
N GLY A 542 -32.81 46.69 0.61
CA GLY A 542 -32.45 46.90 -0.80
C GLY A 542 -32.78 45.73 -1.73
N HIS A 543 -33.28 44.61 -1.18
CA HIS A 543 -33.52 43.35 -1.89
C HIS A 543 -32.36 42.92 -2.79
N ARG A 544 -31.15 42.89 -2.22
CA ARG A 544 -29.91 42.66 -2.97
C ARG A 544 -28.90 41.86 -2.17
N PHE A 545 -28.09 41.06 -2.85
CA PHE A 545 -26.86 40.55 -2.27
C PHE A 545 -25.81 41.67 -2.27
N VAL A 546 -25.03 41.71 -1.20
CA VAL A 546 -23.92 42.63 -1.01
C VAL A 546 -22.69 41.81 -0.67
N LYS A 547 -21.65 41.94 -1.49
CA LYS A 547 -20.32 41.39 -1.19
C LYS A 547 -19.42 42.54 -0.78
N THR A 548 -18.87 42.47 0.42
CA THR A 548 -17.99 43.51 0.98
C THR A 548 -16.54 43.06 0.88
N PHE A 549 -15.68 43.82 0.22
CA PHE A 549 -14.25 43.49 0.17
C PHE A 549 -13.54 44.00 1.43
N ALA A 550 -12.48 43.31 1.86
CA ALA A 550 -11.66 43.75 2.97
C ALA A 550 -10.96 45.07 2.61
N ASP A 551 -11.04 46.06 3.50
CA ASP A 551 -10.34 47.34 3.36
C ASP A 551 -9.09 47.32 4.25
N HIS A 552 -7.92 47.38 3.63
CA HIS A 552 -6.63 47.45 4.33
C HIS A 552 -6.16 48.91 4.49
N THR A 553 -6.89 49.88 3.95
CA THR A 553 -6.46 51.28 3.82
C THR A 553 -7.64 52.23 3.98
N ARG A 554 -8.17 52.35 5.21
CA ARG A 554 -9.21 53.29 5.69
C ARG A 554 -9.82 54.21 4.60
N LYS A 555 -10.76 53.67 3.83
CA LYS A 555 -11.83 54.36 3.05
C LYS A 555 -12.88 53.29 2.75
N GLU A 556 -14.17 53.63 2.86
CA GLU A 556 -15.31 52.69 2.78
C GLU A 556 -15.04 51.44 1.92
N PRO A 557 -15.20 50.23 2.47
CA PRO A 557 -14.86 49.00 1.77
C PRO A 557 -15.64 48.90 0.46
N GLN A 558 -14.93 48.53 -0.61
CA GLN A 558 -15.55 48.31 -1.92
C GLN A 558 -16.67 47.28 -1.78
N LYS A 559 -17.81 47.54 -2.42
CA LYS A 559 -18.99 46.67 -2.39
C LYS A 559 -19.43 46.28 -3.79
N GLU A 560 -19.78 45.01 -3.94
CA GLU A 560 -20.42 44.46 -5.14
C GLU A 560 -21.89 44.16 -4.84
N TYR A 561 -22.77 44.40 -5.81
CA TYR A 561 -24.22 44.28 -5.62
C TYR A 561 -24.87 43.40 -6.67
N LEU A 562 -25.80 42.54 -6.25
CA LEU A 562 -26.69 41.78 -7.13
C LEU A 562 -28.14 41.96 -6.70
N LYS A 563 -28.95 42.61 -7.55
CA LYS A 563 -30.39 42.80 -7.30
C LYS A 563 -31.14 41.49 -7.38
N VAL A 564 -32.10 41.30 -6.50
CA VAL A 564 -32.98 40.12 -6.45
C VAL A 564 -34.40 40.52 -6.84
N ALA A 565 -35.03 39.72 -7.70
CA ALA A 565 -36.39 39.92 -8.17
C ALA A 565 -37.37 39.76 -6.99
N GLN A 566 -38.29 40.71 -6.86
CA GLN A 566 -39.36 40.60 -5.89
C GLN A 566 -40.39 39.56 -6.37
N PRO A 567 -40.98 38.76 -5.46
CA PRO A 567 -42.12 37.93 -5.81
C PRO A 567 -43.25 38.84 -6.30
N PRO A 568 -44.01 38.44 -7.33
CA PRO A 568 -45.15 39.22 -7.78
C PRO A 568 -46.08 39.46 -6.59
N ARG A 569 -46.40 40.73 -6.31
CA ARG A 569 -47.45 41.09 -5.33
C ARG A 569 -48.68 40.25 -5.66
N LYS A 570 -49.18 39.45 -4.71
CA LYS A 570 -50.46 38.74 -4.87
C LYS A 570 -51.48 39.79 -5.32
N SER A 571 -51.94 39.70 -6.56
CA SER A 571 -52.91 40.67 -7.06
C SER A 571 -54.19 40.55 -6.23
N PRO A 572 -54.84 41.67 -5.85
CA PRO A 572 -56.05 41.65 -5.03
C PRO A 572 -57.21 40.87 -5.66
N LYS A 573 -57.10 40.46 -6.93
CA LYS A 573 -58.12 39.67 -7.63
C LYS A 573 -58.22 38.22 -7.15
N ALA A 574 -57.20 37.66 -6.49
CA ALA A 574 -57.27 36.31 -5.93
C ALA A 574 -58.03 36.23 -4.59
N ALA A 575 -58.06 37.32 -3.81
CA ALA A 575 -58.79 37.36 -2.53
C ALA A 575 -60.31 37.47 -2.69
N ARG A 576 -60.80 37.94 -3.86
CA ARG A 576 -62.22 38.09 -4.15
C ARG A 576 -62.93 36.80 -4.59
N ARG A 577 -62.20 35.71 -4.83
CA ARG A 577 -62.76 34.40 -5.19
C ARG A 577 -62.97 33.45 -4.00
N ALA A 578 -62.57 33.86 -2.79
CA ALA A 578 -62.67 33.05 -1.57
C ALA A 578 -63.75 33.56 -0.59
N GLN A 579 -64.88 34.08 -1.10
CA GLN A 579 -66.09 34.22 -0.30
C GLN A 579 -67.04 33.06 -0.66
N PRO A 580 -67.47 32.23 0.31
CA PRO A 580 -68.45 31.19 0.05
C PRO A 580 -69.81 31.85 -0.22
N ARG A 581 -70.46 31.46 -1.33
CA ARG A 581 -71.89 31.75 -1.55
C ARG A 581 -72.67 31.09 -0.41
N GLN A 582 -73.30 31.90 0.43
CA GLN A 582 -74.41 31.44 1.25
C GLN A 582 -75.54 31.01 0.31
N ILE A 583 -75.97 29.76 0.44
CA ILE A 583 -77.15 29.21 -0.21
C ILE A 583 -78.24 29.23 0.88
N GLY A 584 -79.36 29.88 0.56
CA GLY A 584 -80.60 29.83 1.34
C GLY A 584 -81.45 28.62 0.97
#